data_AF-A0A957UAS0-F1
#
_entry.id   AF-A0A957UAS0-F1
#
_cell.length_a   1.000
_cell.length_b   1.000
_cell.length_c   1.000
_cell.angle_alpha   90.00
_cell.angle_beta   90.00
_cell.angle_gamma   90.00
#
_symmetry.space_group_name_H-M   'P 1'
#
loop_
_entity.id
_entity.type
_entity.pdbx_description
1 polymer ?
#
loop_
_entity_poly.entity_id
_entity_poly.type
_entity_poly.pdbx_seq_one_letter_code
_entity_poly.pdbx_strand_id
1 'polypeptide(L)'
;GGALRQVIQQLRAAPVVGRIWERDVLPLRLAAYDPAELAALCQSGELVWVGSGGADPRRGRIRFLFRGEGSTFLEAPPADLSFLGEDAQHVYAFLKSEGALFPAELRAGTGLAEATLDAALLELVMAGLVTNDALAVLRQLVEYGAPRSNAPRQPLSSLEAELAERLGSRQERMGGVRRPSRSELQAAKRRVRQRLEQSAPAPVAQTGRWAPVHRFGVLGKAPAPAEQVAVQARQLLARHGVVTHASLDDEFGAWSWPLLYAELQRLEMRGEVRRGFFVQGLAGVQFALPEVVEQLRGLGSGAEGEEPLVVLNACDPANLYGAAREDGPQTAAGEALAFARIPSTALVLDRGLPVLLVEDGGARLTTMAGAGDNLQRRAVEAWLAHTATFEHRVQVTVWNGTPILQSGAQPLLEAAGFHRDYPGMSWER
;
A
#
# COMPACT_ATOMS: atom_id res chain seq x y z
N GLY A 1 13.13 17.13 8.11
CA GLY A 1 12.32 17.37 9.32
C GLY A 1 10.93 17.93 9.03
N GLY A 2 10.81 19.24 8.74
CA GLY A 2 9.50 19.90 8.60
C GLY A 2 8.64 19.42 7.42
N ALA A 3 9.25 19.18 6.26
CA ALA A 3 8.53 18.70 5.07
C ALA A 3 7.90 17.31 5.27
N LEU A 4 8.63 16.35 5.87
CA LEU A 4 8.09 15.03 6.18
C LEU A 4 6.86 15.13 7.10
N ARG A 5 6.93 15.97 8.14
CA ARG A 5 5.79 16.18 9.04
C ARG A 5 4.58 16.73 8.29
N GLN A 6 4.78 17.69 7.40
CA GLN A 6 3.69 18.26 6.60
C GLN A 6 3.04 17.21 5.69
N VAL A 7 3.84 16.36 5.02
CA VAL A 7 3.32 15.27 4.18
C VAL A 7 2.57 14.25 5.02
N ILE A 8 3.13 13.82 6.16
CA ILE A 8 2.44 12.90 7.08
C ILE A 8 1.17 13.55 7.64
N GLN A 9 1.16 14.85 7.89
CA GLN A 9 -0.01 15.59 8.33
C GLN A 9 -1.11 15.62 7.25
N GLN A 10 -0.74 15.76 5.98
CA GLN A 10 -1.65 15.67 4.83
C GLN A 10 -2.18 14.24 4.63
N LEU A 11 -1.38 13.22 4.90
CA LEU A 11 -1.74 11.81 4.75
C LEU A 11 -2.13 11.15 6.08
N ARG A 12 -2.35 11.92 7.14
CA ARG A 12 -2.55 11.35 8.47
C ARG A 12 -3.78 10.45 8.48
N ALA A 13 -3.66 9.30 9.13
CA ALA A 13 -4.66 8.24 9.16
C ALA A 13 -5.10 7.66 7.80
N ALA A 14 -4.48 8.04 6.68
CA ALA A 14 -4.80 7.44 5.38
C ALA A 14 -4.37 5.97 5.37
N PRO A 15 -5.26 5.04 4.98
CA PRO A 15 -4.97 3.61 5.02
C PRO A 15 -4.20 3.18 3.76
N VAL A 16 -2.89 3.38 3.78
CA VAL A 16 -2.00 3.12 2.64
C VAL A 16 -1.30 1.78 2.81
N VAL A 17 -1.06 1.04 1.71
CA VAL A 17 -0.33 -0.24 1.80
C VAL A 17 1.06 -0.03 2.41
N GLY A 18 1.38 -0.78 3.47
CA GLY A 18 2.56 -0.57 4.29
C GLY A 18 3.87 -0.47 3.50
N ARG A 19 4.07 -1.39 2.55
CA ARG A 19 5.28 -1.48 1.71
C ARG A 19 5.49 -0.24 0.82
N ILE A 20 4.43 0.48 0.45
CA ILE A 20 4.53 1.59 -0.50
C ILE A 20 4.81 2.94 0.17
N TRP A 21 4.72 3.05 1.50
CA TRP A 21 4.97 4.31 2.21
C TRP A 21 6.35 4.89 1.91
N GLU A 22 7.39 4.11 2.21
CA GLU A 22 8.79 4.54 2.07
C GLU A 22 9.31 4.32 0.64
N ARG A 23 8.65 3.45 -0.13
CA ARG A 23 9.04 3.10 -1.50
C ARG A 23 8.49 4.06 -2.55
N ASP A 24 7.23 4.47 -2.41
CA ASP A 24 6.51 5.22 -3.45
C ASP A 24 5.92 6.54 -2.90
N VAL A 25 5.15 6.48 -1.81
CA VAL A 25 4.28 7.59 -1.36
C VAL A 25 5.08 8.78 -0.83
N LEU A 26 6.06 8.55 0.05
CA LEU A 26 6.89 9.60 0.65
C LEU A 26 7.94 10.13 -0.35
N PRO A 27 8.67 9.28 -1.10
CA PRO A 27 9.61 9.76 -2.12
C PRO A 27 8.94 10.61 -3.20
N LEU A 28 7.69 10.30 -3.59
CA LEU A 28 6.96 11.11 -4.57
C LEU A 28 6.63 12.53 -4.06
N ARG A 29 6.49 12.71 -2.75
CA ARG A 29 6.04 13.97 -2.12
C ARG A 29 7.18 14.76 -1.49
N LEU A 30 8.39 14.20 -1.43
CA LEU A 30 9.55 14.80 -0.78
C LEU A 30 10.72 14.82 -1.74
N ALA A 31 11.34 15.99 -1.93
CA ALA A 31 12.48 16.14 -2.84
C ALA A 31 13.67 15.22 -2.51
N ALA A 32 13.89 14.94 -1.22
CA ALA A 32 14.87 13.96 -0.74
C ALA A 32 14.29 13.27 0.50
N TYR A 33 13.76 12.07 0.34
CA TYR A 33 13.26 11.28 1.45
C TYR A 33 14.42 10.55 2.16
N ASP A 34 14.55 10.76 3.47
CA ASP A 34 15.47 10.02 4.33
C ASP A 34 14.66 9.09 5.28
N PRO A 35 14.79 7.76 5.14
CA PRO A 35 14.16 6.79 6.02
C PRO A 35 14.50 6.95 7.52
N ALA A 36 15.61 7.61 7.86
CA ALA A 36 15.98 7.88 9.24
C ALA A 36 15.08 8.94 9.90
N GLU A 37 14.56 9.91 9.14
CA GLU A 37 13.66 10.94 9.68
C GLU A 37 12.34 10.34 10.18
N LEU A 38 11.76 9.41 9.41
CA LEU A 38 10.52 8.73 9.82
C LEU A 38 10.77 7.83 11.03
N ALA A 39 11.88 7.09 11.04
CA ALA A 39 12.27 6.27 12.18
C ALA A 39 12.46 7.10 13.45
N ALA A 40 13.08 8.27 13.34
CA ALA A 40 13.29 9.19 14.47
C ALA A 40 11.96 9.73 15.03
N LEU A 41 10.97 10.02 14.19
CA LEU A 41 9.63 10.44 14.63
C LEU A 41 8.88 9.33 15.38
N CYS A 42 9.01 8.07 14.93
CA CYS A 42 8.45 6.93 15.65
C CYS A 42 9.17 6.69 16.97
N GLN A 43 10.50 6.72 16.97
CA GLN A 43 11.33 6.47 18.14
C GLN A 43 11.18 7.55 19.22
N SER A 44 11.03 8.83 18.83
CA SER A 44 10.71 9.92 19.77
C SER A 44 9.30 9.80 20.34
N GLY A 45 8.47 8.92 19.77
CA GLY A 45 7.08 8.71 20.12
C GLY A 45 6.15 9.78 19.59
N GLU A 46 6.62 10.72 18.76
CA GLU A 46 5.76 11.77 18.19
C GLU A 46 4.79 11.20 17.15
N LEU A 47 5.24 10.20 16.39
CA LEU A 47 4.47 9.54 15.34
C LEU A 47 4.17 8.09 15.72
N VAL A 48 2.94 7.65 15.49
CA VAL A 48 2.47 6.29 15.74
C VAL A 48 1.99 5.69 14.42
N TRP A 49 2.30 4.42 14.20
CA TRP A 49 1.74 3.64 13.09
C TRP A 49 0.72 2.63 13.60
N VAL A 50 -0.35 2.44 12.85
CA VAL A 50 -1.47 1.56 13.21
C VAL A 50 -1.91 0.79 11.97
N GLY A 51 -2.07 -0.53 12.09
CA GLY A 51 -2.64 -1.33 11.01
C GLY A 51 -4.14 -1.06 10.82
N SER A 52 -4.62 -1.30 9.60
CA SER A 52 -6.03 -1.12 9.23
C SER A 52 -6.51 -2.24 8.32
N GLY A 53 -6.19 -3.48 8.68
CA GLY A 53 -6.62 -4.68 7.99
C GLY A 53 -5.71 -5.16 6.86
N GLY A 54 -6.01 -6.39 6.44
CA GLY A 54 -5.25 -7.18 5.47
C GLY A 54 -4.83 -8.53 6.07
N ALA A 55 -5.22 -9.63 5.44
CA ALA A 55 -4.80 -10.97 5.89
C ALA A 55 -3.31 -11.23 5.65
N ASP A 56 -2.76 -10.62 4.59
CA ASP A 56 -1.32 -10.62 4.31
C ASP A 56 -0.75 -9.24 4.66
N PRO A 57 0.13 -9.11 5.67
CA PRO A 57 0.75 -7.83 6.04
C PRO A 57 1.55 -7.18 4.91
N ARG A 58 2.03 -7.95 3.91
CA ARG A 58 2.71 -7.40 2.72
C ARG A 58 1.79 -6.57 1.84
N ARG A 59 0.48 -6.81 1.96
CA ARG A 59 -0.61 -6.05 1.33
C ARG A 59 -1.43 -5.28 2.37
N GLY A 60 -1.01 -5.34 3.63
CA GLY A 60 -1.67 -4.73 4.77
C GLY A 60 -1.63 -3.22 4.69
N ARG A 61 -2.70 -2.57 5.12
CA ARG A 61 -2.76 -1.11 5.17
C ARG A 61 -2.28 -0.60 6.52
N ILE A 62 -1.48 0.45 6.48
CA ILE A 62 -0.84 1.09 7.62
C ILE A 62 -1.18 2.57 7.58
N ARG A 63 -1.58 3.08 8.73
CA ARG A 63 -1.93 4.48 8.98
C ARG A 63 -0.87 5.10 9.88
N PHE A 64 -0.35 6.27 9.51
CA PHE A 64 0.46 7.09 10.40
C PHE A 64 -0.38 8.21 11.03
N LEU A 65 -0.22 8.45 12.32
CA LEU A 65 -0.88 9.53 13.05
C LEU A 65 0.07 10.15 14.08
N PHE A 66 -0.07 11.46 14.32
CA PHE A 66 0.65 12.07 15.42
C PHE A 66 0.01 11.66 16.74
N ARG A 67 0.86 11.58 17.76
CA ARG A 67 0.45 11.19 19.11
C ARG A 67 -0.66 12.13 19.61
N GLY A 68 -1.77 11.55 20.09
CA GLY A 68 -2.88 12.30 20.64
C GLY A 68 -3.98 12.66 19.63
N GLU A 69 -3.82 12.26 18.37
CA GLU A 69 -4.84 12.46 17.34
C GLU A 69 -5.75 11.24 17.13
N GLY A 70 -5.47 10.11 17.81
CA GLY A 70 -6.16 8.86 17.57
C GLY A 70 -7.68 8.94 17.82
N SER A 71 -8.15 9.70 18.81
CA SER A 71 -9.59 9.89 19.07
C SER A 71 -10.32 10.61 17.93
N THR A 72 -9.60 11.33 17.06
CA THR A 72 -10.20 12.04 15.92
C THR A 72 -10.37 11.12 14.71
N PHE A 73 -9.40 10.22 14.49
CA PHE A 73 -9.29 9.48 13.22
C PHE A 73 -9.45 7.96 13.34
N LEU A 74 -9.22 7.38 14.52
CA LEU A 74 -9.32 5.94 14.73
C LEU A 74 -10.72 5.57 15.23
N GLU A 75 -11.16 4.41 14.80
CA GLU A 75 -12.32 3.71 15.31
C GLU A 75 -12.14 3.33 16.79
N ALA A 76 -13.27 3.28 17.51
CA ALA A 76 -13.31 2.70 18.85
C ALA A 76 -12.86 1.23 18.79
N PRO A 77 -12.20 0.71 19.85
CA PRO A 77 -11.81 -0.69 19.87
C PRO A 77 -13.07 -1.57 19.79
N PRO A 78 -13.04 -2.68 19.04
CA PRO A 78 -14.13 -3.64 19.02
C PRO A 78 -14.38 -4.16 20.44
N ALA A 79 -15.65 -4.23 20.83
CA ALA A 79 -16.06 -4.73 22.14
C ALA A 79 -15.86 -6.25 22.25
N ASP A 80 -16.07 -6.96 21.14
CA ASP A 80 -15.85 -8.39 21.02
C ASP A 80 -14.56 -8.65 20.21
N LEU A 81 -13.70 -9.52 20.74
CA LEU A 81 -12.42 -9.91 20.17
C LEU A 81 -12.42 -11.38 19.69
N SER A 82 -13.58 -12.03 19.66
CA SER A 82 -13.75 -13.42 19.23
C SER A 82 -13.28 -13.72 17.80
N PHE A 83 -13.14 -12.70 16.96
CA PHE A 83 -12.58 -12.80 15.62
C PHE A 83 -11.07 -13.03 15.60
N LEU A 84 -10.39 -12.85 16.74
CA LEU A 84 -8.97 -13.09 16.91
C LEU A 84 -8.69 -14.48 17.46
N GLY A 85 -7.51 -15.03 17.16
CA GLY A 85 -6.99 -16.24 17.82
C GLY A 85 -6.86 -16.09 19.34
N GLU A 86 -6.98 -17.20 20.07
CA GLU A 86 -6.88 -17.22 21.54
C GLU A 86 -5.57 -16.62 22.05
N ASP A 87 -4.45 -16.90 21.38
CA ASP A 87 -3.14 -16.34 21.71
C ASP A 87 -3.10 -14.82 21.55
N ALA A 88 -3.71 -14.27 20.48
CA ALA A 88 -3.81 -12.83 20.26
C ALA A 88 -4.69 -12.15 21.32
N GLN A 89 -5.81 -12.77 21.70
CA GLN A 89 -6.65 -12.27 22.78
C GLN A 89 -5.89 -12.25 24.11
N HIS A 90 -5.14 -13.32 24.42
CA HIS A 90 -4.33 -13.42 25.64
C HIS A 90 -3.23 -12.36 25.68
N VAL A 91 -2.47 -12.18 24.59
CA VAL A 91 -1.43 -11.15 24.46
C VAL A 91 -2.02 -9.74 24.61
N TYR A 92 -3.17 -9.48 23.98
CA TYR A 92 -3.81 -8.17 24.07
C TYR A 92 -4.33 -7.85 25.47
N ALA A 93 -4.90 -8.84 26.17
CA ALA A 93 -5.33 -8.68 27.56
C ALA A 93 -4.15 -8.36 28.48
N PHE A 94 -3.02 -9.04 28.29
CA PHE A 94 -1.79 -8.79 29.07
C PHE A 94 -1.19 -7.40 28.78
N LEU A 95 -1.15 -6.97 27.52
CA LEU A 95 -0.74 -5.61 27.15
C LEU A 95 -1.68 -4.54 27.71
N LYS A 96 -2.98 -4.83 27.86
CA LYS A 96 -3.92 -3.91 28.49
C LYS A 96 -3.69 -3.75 29.99
N SER A 97 -3.24 -4.80 30.69
CA SER A 97 -2.97 -4.72 32.13
C SER A 97 -1.62 -4.05 32.44
N GLU A 98 -0.56 -4.41 31.70
CA GLU A 98 0.81 -3.96 31.99
C GLU A 98 1.23 -2.72 31.19
N GLY A 99 0.54 -2.42 30.08
CA GLY A 99 0.88 -1.31 29.21
C GLY A 99 1.92 -1.68 28.14
N ALA A 100 2.97 -0.87 28.00
CA ALA A 100 3.93 -1.03 26.91
C ALA A 100 5.09 -1.94 27.34
N LEU A 101 5.29 -3.07 26.64
CA LEU A 101 6.25 -4.11 27.02
C LEU A 101 7.17 -4.50 25.87
N PHE A 102 8.39 -4.91 26.21
CA PHE A 102 9.32 -5.55 25.27
C PHE A 102 8.93 -7.00 24.96
N PRO A 103 9.35 -7.56 23.81
CA PRO A 103 9.06 -8.95 23.46
C PRO A 103 9.50 -10.00 24.50
N ALA A 104 10.60 -9.74 25.23
CA ALA A 104 11.06 -10.64 26.29
C ALA A 104 10.08 -10.69 27.48
N GLU A 105 9.52 -9.55 27.87
CA GLU A 105 8.55 -9.43 28.96
C GLU A 105 7.22 -10.06 28.55
N LEU A 106 6.80 -9.88 27.30
CA LEU A 106 5.60 -10.54 26.76
C LEU A 106 5.71 -12.05 26.77
N ARG A 107 6.85 -12.62 26.33
CA ARG A 107 7.08 -14.07 26.39
C ARG A 107 7.06 -14.58 27.83
N ALA A 108 7.73 -13.88 28.74
CA ALA A 108 7.78 -14.27 30.15
C ALA A 108 6.39 -14.21 30.81
N GLY A 109 5.60 -13.18 30.51
CA GLY A 109 4.27 -12.98 31.09
C GLY A 109 3.17 -13.85 30.51
N THR A 110 3.23 -14.16 29.22
CA THR A 110 2.21 -14.98 28.52
C THR A 110 2.58 -16.47 28.46
N GLY A 111 3.85 -16.81 28.64
CA GLY A 111 4.35 -18.18 28.47
C GLY A 111 4.39 -18.66 27.01
N LEU A 112 4.10 -17.79 26.04
CA LEU A 112 4.08 -18.16 24.62
C LEU A 112 5.48 -18.34 24.04
N ALA A 113 5.61 -19.32 23.14
CA ALA A 113 6.79 -19.47 22.31
C ALA A 113 6.93 -18.27 21.34
N GLU A 114 8.16 -17.97 20.91
CA GLU A 114 8.48 -16.80 20.08
C GLU A 114 7.65 -16.74 18.79
N ALA A 115 7.58 -17.84 18.03
CA ALA A 115 6.82 -17.86 16.78
C ALA A 115 5.30 -17.66 16.99
N THR A 116 4.76 -18.13 18.12
CA THR A 116 3.34 -17.96 18.47
C THR A 116 3.06 -16.51 18.87
N LEU A 117 3.95 -15.90 19.66
CA LEU A 117 3.86 -14.49 20.02
C LEU A 117 3.94 -13.59 18.78
N ASP A 118 4.86 -13.85 17.85
CA ASP A 118 5.01 -13.08 16.62
C ASP A 118 3.74 -13.15 15.75
N ALA A 119 3.14 -14.33 15.63
CA ALA A 119 1.88 -14.52 14.91
C ALA A 119 0.72 -13.76 15.57
N ALA A 120 0.61 -13.85 16.91
CA ALA A 120 -0.40 -13.14 17.69
C ALA A 120 -0.25 -11.61 17.59
N LEU A 121 0.98 -11.09 17.70
CA LEU A 121 1.26 -9.67 17.55
C LEU A 121 0.95 -9.17 16.14
N LEU A 122 1.29 -9.94 15.10
CA LEU A 122 0.95 -9.59 13.73
C LEU A 122 -0.57 -9.54 13.53
N GLU A 123 -1.31 -10.51 14.05
CA GLU A 123 -2.78 -10.52 13.99
C GLU A 123 -3.37 -9.27 14.65
N LEU A 124 -2.88 -8.91 15.84
CA LEU A 124 -3.26 -7.70 16.56
C LEU A 124 -2.88 -6.41 15.82
N VAL A 125 -1.72 -6.38 15.15
CA VAL A 125 -1.30 -5.25 14.30
C VAL A 125 -2.28 -5.09 13.16
N MET A 126 -2.60 -6.18 12.46
CA MET A 126 -3.52 -6.15 11.31
C MET A 126 -4.93 -5.77 11.74
N ALA A 127 -5.34 -6.11 12.96
CA ALA A 127 -6.57 -5.65 13.59
C ALA A 127 -6.54 -4.20 14.11
N GLY A 128 -5.39 -3.51 14.04
CA GLY A 128 -5.24 -2.13 14.50
C GLY A 128 -5.28 -1.97 16.03
N LEU A 129 -5.03 -3.04 16.78
CA LEU A 129 -5.16 -3.08 18.24
C LEU A 129 -3.85 -2.83 18.98
N VAL A 130 -2.71 -3.16 18.36
CA VAL A 130 -1.37 -2.92 18.92
C VAL A 130 -0.46 -2.19 17.94
N THR A 131 0.52 -1.49 18.49
CA THR A 131 1.57 -0.75 17.77
C THR A 131 2.92 -1.02 18.44
N ASN A 132 4.02 -0.63 17.77
CA ASN A 132 5.37 -0.72 18.30
C ASN A 132 6.13 0.59 18.03
N ASP A 133 6.97 1.04 18.97
CA ASP A 133 7.72 2.30 18.84
C ASP A 133 8.93 2.24 17.89
N ALA A 134 9.35 1.04 17.47
CA ALA A 134 10.41 0.83 16.49
C ALA A 134 9.85 0.64 15.08
N LEU A 135 10.11 1.59 14.18
CA LEU A 135 9.72 1.51 12.76
C LEU A 135 10.34 0.29 12.04
N ALA A 136 11.49 -0.19 12.50
CA ALA A 136 12.13 -1.39 11.97
C ALA A 136 11.22 -2.63 12.03
N VAL A 137 10.39 -2.75 13.08
CA VAL A 137 9.41 -3.83 13.21
C VAL A 137 8.39 -3.74 12.10
N LEU A 138 7.83 -2.55 11.85
CA LEU A 138 6.88 -2.35 10.76
C LEU A 138 7.49 -2.73 9.40
N ARG A 139 8.72 -2.25 9.12
CA ARG A 139 9.44 -2.56 7.87
C ARG A 139 9.55 -4.06 7.64
N GLN A 140 9.89 -4.82 8.68
CA GLN A 140 9.98 -6.28 8.57
C GLN A 140 8.61 -6.94 8.33
N LEU A 141 7.56 -6.48 9.01
CA LEU A 141 6.21 -7.00 8.82
C LEU A 141 5.71 -6.78 7.39
N VAL A 142 5.93 -5.61 6.80
CA VAL A 142 5.45 -5.30 5.44
C VAL A 142 6.35 -5.89 4.35
N GLU A 143 7.63 -6.14 4.66
CA GLU A 143 8.56 -6.79 3.73
C GLU A 143 8.35 -8.29 3.69
N TYR A 144 8.37 -8.95 4.85
CA TYR A 144 8.41 -10.41 4.94
C TYR A 144 7.12 -11.04 5.43
N GLY A 145 6.23 -10.28 6.06
CA GLY A 145 5.04 -10.80 6.72
C GLY A 145 5.33 -11.71 7.91
N ALA A 146 4.33 -12.51 8.32
CA ALA A 146 4.50 -13.48 9.39
C ALA A 146 5.63 -14.46 9.04
N PRO A 147 6.47 -14.88 10.01
CA PRO A 147 7.22 -16.11 9.87
C PRO A 147 6.23 -17.22 9.48
N ARG A 148 6.49 -17.93 8.38
CA ARG A 148 5.59 -19.01 7.93
C ARG A 148 5.48 -20.04 9.05
N SER A 149 4.29 -20.16 9.65
CA SER A 149 4.00 -21.30 10.51
C SER A 149 4.06 -22.57 9.64
N ASN A 150 4.77 -23.59 10.11
CA ASN A 150 4.83 -24.91 9.45
C ASN A 150 3.52 -25.71 9.58
N ALA A 151 2.42 -25.06 9.96
CA ALA A 151 1.13 -25.71 10.08
C ALA A 151 0.59 -26.06 8.68
N PRO A 152 0.12 -27.29 8.44
CA PRO A 152 -0.51 -27.64 7.18
C PRO A 152 -1.74 -26.75 6.97
N ARG A 153 -1.75 -26.01 5.86
CA ARG A 153 -2.92 -25.19 5.47
C ARG A 153 -4.12 -26.12 5.26
N GLN A 154 -5.24 -25.81 5.91
CA GLN A 154 -6.53 -26.36 5.50
C GLN A 154 -6.93 -25.72 4.15
N PRO A 155 -7.37 -26.52 3.16
CA PRO A 155 -7.82 -25.97 1.88
C PRO A 155 -9.00 -25.01 2.08
N LEU A 156 -8.95 -23.84 1.45
CA LEU A 156 -9.91 -22.75 1.64
C LEU A 156 -11.21 -22.97 0.84
N SER A 157 -11.27 -24.01 0.00
CA SER A 157 -12.49 -24.38 -0.73
C SER A 157 -12.56 -25.88 -1.03
N SER A 158 -13.78 -26.36 -1.29
CA SER A 158 -14.03 -27.71 -1.81
C SER A 158 -13.30 -27.97 -3.13
N LEU A 159 -13.14 -26.94 -3.96
CA LEU A 159 -12.46 -27.02 -5.25
C LEU A 159 -10.94 -27.15 -5.08
N GLU A 160 -10.33 -26.50 -4.08
CA GLU A 160 -8.91 -26.70 -3.73
C GLU A 160 -8.66 -28.07 -3.10
N ALA A 161 -9.58 -28.57 -2.28
CA ALA A 161 -9.51 -29.93 -1.74
C ALA A 161 -9.58 -30.96 -2.87
N GLU A 162 -10.52 -30.79 -3.81
CA GLU A 162 -10.67 -31.66 -4.98
C GLU A 162 -9.47 -31.55 -5.94
N LEU A 163 -8.86 -30.36 -6.08
CA LEU A 163 -7.63 -30.17 -6.87
C LEU A 163 -6.43 -30.85 -6.22
N ALA A 164 -6.29 -30.75 -4.89
CA ALA A 164 -5.22 -31.39 -4.13
C ALA A 164 -5.35 -32.93 -4.19
N GLU A 165 -6.57 -33.45 -4.12
CA GLU A 165 -6.89 -34.87 -4.27
C GLU A 165 -6.64 -35.36 -5.71
N ARG A 166 -6.98 -34.55 -6.72
CA ARG A 166 -6.66 -34.80 -8.13
C ARG A 166 -5.17 -34.75 -8.44
N LEU A 167 -4.41 -33.86 -7.80
CA LEU A 167 -2.95 -33.77 -7.95
C LEU A 167 -2.23 -34.94 -7.25
N GLY A 168 -2.72 -35.35 -6.08
CA GLY A 168 -2.26 -36.55 -5.38
C GLY A 168 -2.50 -37.84 -6.19
N SER A 169 -3.68 -37.97 -6.81
CA SER A 169 -4.01 -39.13 -7.66
C SER A 169 -3.36 -39.08 -9.06
N ARG A 170 -2.99 -37.90 -9.59
CA ARG A 170 -2.19 -37.76 -10.83
C ARG A 170 -0.74 -38.22 -10.63
N GLN A 171 -0.20 -38.12 -9.42
CA GLN A 171 1.15 -38.59 -9.08
C GLN A 171 1.30 -40.11 -9.21
N GLU A 172 0.20 -40.87 -9.11
CA GLU A 172 0.20 -42.33 -9.26
C GLU A 172 0.11 -42.81 -10.72
N ARG A 173 -0.34 -41.96 -11.66
CA ARG A 173 -0.69 -42.38 -13.03
C ARG A 173 0.27 -41.92 -14.14
N MET A 174 1.29 -41.13 -13.85
CA MET A 174 2.27 -40.67 -14.85
C MET A 174 3.50 -41.59 -14.93
N GLY A 175 3.41 -42.63 -15.77
CA GLY A 175 4.57 -43.37 -16.27
C GLY A 175 5.16 -42.65 -17.48
N GLY A 176 6.41 -42.17 -17.39
CA GLY A 176 7.13 -41.64 -18.57
C GLY A 176 8.17 -40.55 -18.32
N VAL A 177 8.23 -39.93 -17.13
CA VAL A 177 9.27 -38.94 -16.81
C VAL A 177 10.30 -39.59 -15.87
N ARG A 178 11.59 -39.48 -16.21
CA ARG A 178 12.72 -39.98 -15.41
C ARG A 178 12.58 -39.48 -13.97
N ARG A 179 12.26 -40.40 -13.05
CA ARG A 179 12.15 -40.11 -11.61
C ARG A 179 13.54 -39.67 -11.11
N PRO A 180 13.66 -38.48 -10.50
CA PRO A 180 14.90 -38.12 -9.82
C PRO A 180 15.16 -39.17 -8.73
N SER A 181 16.42 -39.59 -8.63
CA SER A 181 16.87 -40.54 -7.61
C SER A 181 16.63 -40.00 -6.19
N ARG A 182 16.60 -40.90 -5.21
CA ARG A 182 16.36 -40.54 -3.80
C ARG A 182 17.39 -39.55 -3.26
N SER A 183 18.63 -39.62 -3.76
CA SER A 183 19.71 -38.67 -3.44
C SER A 183 19.51 -37.30 -4.10
N GLU A 184 19.07 -37.25 -5.36
CA GLU A 184 18.73 -35.99 -6.06
C GLU A 184 17.54 -35.28 -5.41
N LEU A 185 16.51 -36.03 -5.00
CA LEU A 185 15.38 -35.50 -4.23
C LEU A 185 15.82 -34.96 -2.86
N GLN A 186 16.72 -35.63 -2.16
CA GLN A 186 17.25 -35.14 -0.89
C GLN A 186 18.17 -33.92 -1.08
N ALA A 187 18.98 -33.88 -2.13
CA ALA A 187 19.81 -32.72 -2.47
C ALA A 187 18.95 -31.52 -2.88
N ALA A 188 17.89 -31.73 -3.67
CA ALA A 188 16.92 -30.70 -4.02
C ALA A 188 16.17 -30.18 -2.78
N LYS A 189 15.69 -31.08 -1.90
CA LYS A 189 15.08 -30.70 -0.62
C LYS A 189 16.04 -29.93 0.28
N ARG A 190 17.33 -30.32 0.34
CA ARG A 190 18.37 -29.58 1.08
C ARG A 190 18.64 -28.22 0.46
N ARG A 191 18.72 -28.09 -0.86
CA ARG A 191 18.89 -26.80 -1.55
C ARG A 191 17.68 -25.88 -1.34
N VAL A 192 16.46 -26.42 -1.44
CA VAL A 192 15.23 -25.67 -1.17
C VAL A 192 15.17 -25.25 0.30
N ARG A 193 15.50 -26.15 1.22
CA ARG A 193 15.60 -25.83 2.65
C ARG A 193 16.67 -24.79 2.95
N GLN A 194 17.85 -24.91 2.37
CA GLN A 194 18.95 -23.96 2.53
C GLN A 194 18.60 -22.60 1.90
N ARG A 195 17.88 -22.56 0.78
CA ARG A 195 17.35 -21.33 0.17
C ARG A 195 16.24 -20.72 1.03
N LEU A 196 15.39 -21.55 1.64
CA LEU A 196 14.36 -21.12 2.58
C LEU A 196 14.94 -20.68 3.93
N GLU A 197 16.08 -21.22 4.37
CA GLU A 197 16.83 -20.80 5.56
C GLU A 197 17.65 -19.53 5.29
N GLN A 198 18.16 -19.35 4.07
CA GLN A 198 18.82 -18.11 3.59
C GLN A 198 17.81 -16.99 3.26
N SER A 199 16.58 -17.35 2.90
CA SER A 199 15.44 -16.43 2.70
C SER A 199 14.43 -16.48 3.86
N ALA A 200 14.79 -17.12 4.97
CA ALA A 200 13.94 -17.10 6.16
C ALA A 200 13.97 -15.65 6.67
N PRO A 201 12.81 -15.04 6.94
CA PRO A 201 12.81 -13.75 7.60
C PRO A 201 13.61 -13.87 8.90
N ALA A 202 14.45 -12.87 9.18
CA ALA A 202 14.87 -12.65 10.56
C ALA A 202 13.60 -12.59 11.43
N PRO A 203 13.60 -13.18 12.64
CA PRO A 203 12.46 -13.08 13.54
C PRO A 203 12.05 -11.62 13.68
N VAL A 204 10.73 -11.36 13.76
CA VAL A 204 10.19 -10.01 13.91
C VAL A 204 10.98 -9.33 15.04
N ALA A 205 11.62 -8.21 14.70
CA ALA A 205 12.73 -7.67 15.46
C ALA A 205 12.36 -7.58 16.94
N GLN A 206 13.21 -8.17 17.79
CA GLN A 206 13.10 -8.19 19.25
C GLN A 206 13.29 -6.80 19.89
N THR A 207 13.05 -5.74 19.13
CA THR A 207 13.36 -4.36 19.46
C THR A 207 12.08 -3.53 19.52
N GLY A 208 12.07 -2.54 20.41
CA GLY A 208 10.92 -1.69 20.64
C GLY A 208 9.88 -2.32 21.56
N ARG A 209 8.96 -1.47 22.03
CA ARG A 209 7.91 -1.83 22.96
C ARG A 209 6.58 -1.94 22.22
N TRP A 210 5.90 -3.05 22.44
CA TRP A 210 4.52 -3.26 22.00
C TRP A 210 3.57 -2.59 22.97
N ALA A 211 2.58 -1.87 22.44
CA ALA A 211 1.59 -1.19 23.24
C ALA A 211 0.20 -1.27 22.60
N PRO A 212 -0.88 -1.27 23.39
CA PRO A 212 -2.23 -1.09 22.86
C PRO A 212 -2.36 0.26 22.13
N VAL A 213 -3.07 0.26 21.00
CA VAL A 213 -3.42 1.48 20.25
C VAL A 213 -4.45 2.30 21.01
N HIS A 214 -5.47 1.65 21.59
CA HIS A 214 -6.59 2.33 22.27
C HIS A 214 -6.26 2.75 23.70
N ARG A 215 -5.19 3.54 23.88
CA ARG A 215 -4.78 4.15 25.15
C ARG A 215 -4.69 5.66 25.02
N PHE A 216 -4.82 6.39 26.13
CA PHE A 216 -4.77 7.86 26.16
C PHE A 216 -3.53 8.42 25.44
N GLY A 217 -2.38 7.75 25.61
CA GLY A 217 -1.13 8.17 24.98
C GLY A 217 -1.15 8.17 23.45
N VAL A 218 -2.03 7.42 22.77
CA VAL A 218 -2.16 7.41 21.29
C VAL A 218 -3.43 8.15 20.87
N LEU A 219 -4.53 7.89 21.57
CA LEU A 219 -5.84 8.47 21.29
C LEU A 219 -5.90 9.98 21.61
N GLY A 220 -5.25 10.41 22.68
CA GLY A 220 -5.37 11.77 23.19
C GLY A 220 -6.72 12.04 23.87
N LYS A 221 -7.00 13.32 24.07
CA LYS A 221 -8.29 13.76 24.59
C LYS A 221 -9.33 13.66 23.47
N ALA A 222 -10.44 12.99 23.75
CA ALA A 222 -11.56 12.95 22.81
C ALA A 222 -12.09 14.37 22.55
N PRO A 223 -12.06 14.87 21.30
CA PRO A 223 -12.65 16.15 20.96
C PRO A 223 -14.17 16.09 21.06
N ALA A 224 -14.82 17.25 21.15
CA ALA A 224 -16.27 17.29 21.01
C ALA A 224 -16.67 16.82 19.59
N PRO A 225 -17.83 16.19 19.38
CA PRO A 225 -18.21 15.66 18.06
C PRO A 225 -18.13 16.69 16.92
N ALA A 226 -18.53 17.94 17.18
CA ALA A 226 -18.43 19.01 16.18
C ALA A 226 -16.98 19.41 15.86
N GLU A 227 -16.09 19.38 16.85
CA GLU A 227 -14.66 19.66 16.66
C GLU A 227 -14.00 18.52 15.87
N GLN A 228 -14.34 17.26 16.17
CA GLN A 228 -13.86 16.10 15.43
C GLN A 228 -14.19 16.22 13.93
N VAL A 229 -15.45 16.50 13.61
CA VAL A 229 -15.93 16.62 12.22
C VAL A 229 -15.26 17.81 11.53
N ALA A 230 -15.05 18.93 12.22
CA ALA A 230 -14.32 20.09 11.67
C ALA A 230 -12.86 19.74 11.31
N VAL A 231 -12.16 18.99 12.16
CA VAL A 231 -10.79 18.53 11.88
C VAL A 231 -10.78 17.54 10.71
N GLN A 232 -11.71 16.59 10.69
CA GLN A 232 -11.86 15.62 9.60
C GLN A 232 -12.17 16.28 8.25
N ALA A 233 -13.07 17.28 8.22
CA ALA A 233 -13.41 18.01 7.00
C ALA A 233 -12.19 18.76 6.42
N ARG A 234 -11.42 19.45 7.28
CA ARG A 234 -10.18 20.11 6.85
C ARG A 234 -9.12 19.10 6.39
N GLN A 235 -9.08 17.92 7.02
CA GLN A 235 -8.16 16.86 6.61
C GLN A 235 -8.47 16.36 5.20
N LEU A 236 -9.74 16.13 4.85
CA LEU A 236 -10.13 15.71 3.50
C LEU A 236 -9.82 16.79 2.46
N LEU A 237 -10.08 18.07 2.78
CA LEU A 237 -9.73 19.19 1.91
C LEU A 237 -8.21 19.26 1.66
N ALA A 238 -7.39 19.10 2.70
CA ALA A 238 -5.93 19.09 2.57
C ALA A 238 -5.42 17.89 1.76
N ARG A 239 -6.06 16.72 1.89
CA ARG A 239 -5.64 15.48 1.23
C ARG A 239 -6.03 15.42 -0.24
N HIS A 240 -7.28 15.75 -0.56
CA HIS A 240 -7.84 15.56 -1.90
C HIS A 240 -7.92 16.85 -2.72
N GLY A 241 -7.85 18.02 -2.09
CA GLY A 241 -8.10 19.32 -2.72
C GLY A 241 -9.58 19.55 -3.04
N VAL A 242 -10.20 18.62 -3.75
CA VAL A 242 -11.64 18.54 -4.04
C VAL A 242 -12.25 17.36 -3.30
N VAL A 243 -13.20 17.65 -2.42
CA VAL A 243 -13.90 16.65 -1.59
C VAL A 243 -15.28 16.37 -2.17
N THR A 244 -15.58 15.08 -2.31
CA THR A 244 -16.88 14.54 -2.71
C THR A 244 -17.26 13.38 -1.81
N HIS A 245 -18.46 12.81 -1.96
CA HIS A 245 -18.82 11.60 -1.22
C HIS A 245 -17.82 10.47 -1.46
N ALA A 246 -17.37 10.30 -2.70
CA ALA A 246 -16.41 9.26 -3.08
C ALA A 246 -15.04 9.43 -2.43
N SER A 247 -14.71 10.61 -1.89
CA SER A 247 -13.49 10.82 -1.12
C SER A 247 -13.45 9.97 0.17
N LEU A 248 -14.57 9.39 0.61
CA LEU A 248 -14.62 8.48 1.75
C LEU A 248 -14.50 7.00 1.38
N ASP A 249 -14.58 6.64 0.09
CA ASP A 249 -14.62 5.23 -0.34
C ASP A 249 -13.32 4.47 0.04
N ASP A 250 -12.20 5.18 0.06
CA ASP A 250 -10.88 4.66 0.44
C ASP A 250 -10.47 4.99 1.89
N GLU A 251 -11.35 5.63 2.68
CA GLU A 251 -11.04 6.00 4.06
C GLU A 251 -11.34 4.87 5.06
N PHE A 252 -10.58 4.82 6.14
CA PHE A 252 -10.78 3.86 7.23
C PHE A 252 -10.99 4.60 8.55
N GLY A 253 -11.95 4.15 9.35
CA GLY A 253 -12.27 4.74 10.65
C GLY A 253 -13.68 5.36 10.70
N ALA A 254 -13.92 6.19 11.72
CA ALA A 254 -15.24 6.76 12.01
C ALA A 254 -15.49 8.04 11.20
N TRP A 255 -15.77 7.89 9.91
CA TRP A 255 -16.15 8.98 9.00
C TRP A 255 -17.67 9.00 8.80
N SER A 256 -18.27 10.20 8.75
CA SER A 256 -19.71 10.36 8.54
C SER A 256 -19.98 11.43 7.48
N TRP A 257 -20.36 11.01 6.27
CA TRP A 257 -20.65 11.95 5.20
C TRP A 257 -21.73 12.99 5.57
N PRO A 258 -22.87 12.64 6.20
CA PRO A 258 -23.86 13.64 6.58
C PRO A 258 -23.31 14.75 7.49
N LEU A 259 -22.48 14.38 8.48
CA LEU A 259 -21.85 15.35 9.38
C LEU A 259 -20.79 16.18 8.67
N LEU A 260 -19.95 15.54 7.86
CA LEU A 260 -18.92 16.23 7.05
C LEU A 260 -19.54 17.20 6.07
N TYR A 261 -20.63 16.81 5.40
CA TYR A 261 -21.37 17.67 4.49
C TYR A 261 -21.90 18.93 5.20
N ALA A 262 -22.52 18.76 6.38
CA ALA A 262 -23.02 19.89 7.16
C ALA A 262 -21.90 20.84 7.58
N GLU A 263 -20.75 20.29 7.97
CA GLU A 263 -19.56 21.07 8.31
C GLU A 263 -18.97 21.79 7.09
N LEU A 264 -18.88 21.12 5.93
CA LEU A 264 -18.41 21.73 4.68
C LEU A 264 -19.34 22.85 4.22
N GLN A 265 -20.66 22.70 4.39
CA GLN A 265 -21.63 23.78 4.16
C GLN A 265 -21.42 24.94 5.15
N ARG A 266 -21.06 24.65 6.40
CA ARG A 266 -20.70 25.69 7.38
C ARG A 266 -19.44 26.45 6.98
N LEU A 267 -18.44 25.76 6.43
CA LEU A 267 -17.23 26.38 5.88
C LEU A 267 -17.53 27.21 4.62
N GLU A 268 -18.45 26.75 3.77
CA GLU A 268 -18.95 27.51 2.61
C GLU A 268 -19.62 28.83 3.04
N MET A 269 -20.52 28.79 4.04
CA MET A 269 -21.18 30.00 4.56
C MET A 269 -20.19 31.02 5.14
N ARG A 270 -19.02 30.56 5.62
CA ARG A 270 -17.92 31.41 6.09
C ARG A 270 -16.99 31.91 4.98
N GLY A 271 -17.19 31.45 3.74
CA GLY A 271 -16.33 31.75 2.60
C GLY A 271 -14.98 31.02 2.61
N GLU A 272 -14.76 30.07 3.52
CA GLU A 272 -13.52 29.28 3.61
C GLU A 272 -13.44 28.20 2.52
N VAL A 273 -14.60 27.74 2.02
CA VAL A 273 -14.74 26.67 1.03
C VAL A 273 -15.68 27.13 -0.09
N ARG A 274 -15.45 26.65 -1.31
CA ARG A 274 -16.36 26.78 -2.44
C ARG A 274 -17.11 25.48 -2.65
N ARG A 275 -18.42 25.58 -2.89
CA ARG A 275 -19.27 24.46 -3.27
C ARG A 275 -19.68 24.58 -4.73
N GLY A 276 -19.62 23.50 -5.48
CA GLY A 276 -19.99 23.49 -6.90
C GLY A 276 -19.67 22.18 -7.59
N PHE A 277 -19.53 22.26 -8.92
CA PHE A 277 -19.08 21.17 -9.78
C PHE A 277 -17.81 21.64 -10.48
N PHE A 278 -16.65 21.28 -9.93
CA PHE A 278 -15.35 21.75 -10.43
C PHE A 278 -14.72 20.76 -11.41
N VAL A 279 -14.93 19.46 -11.18
CA VAL A 279 -14.34 18.37 -11.96
C VAL A 279 -15.44 17.50 -12.57
N GLN A 280 -15.43 17.35 -13.89
CA GLN A 280 -16.34 16.44 -14.60
C GLN A 280 -16.05 14.98 -14.23
N GLY A 281 -17.09 14.17 -14.11
CA GLY A 281 -16.97 12.74 -13.79
C GLY A 281 -16.81 12.41 -12.30
N LEU A 282 -16.72 13.42 -11.42
CA LEU A 282 -16.94 13.21 -9.98
C LEU A 282 -18.41 13.48 -9.67
N ALA A 283 -19.11 12.45 -9.17
CA ALA A 283 -20.54 12.53 -8.90
C ALA A 283 -20.86 13.37 -7.66
N GLY A 284 -22.05 13.97 -7.67
CA GLY A 284 -22.56 14.75 -6.56
C GLY A 284 -21.89 16.12 -6.40
N VAL A 285 -22.24 16.80 -5.32
CA VAL A 285 -21.69 18.12 -5.02
C VAL A 285 -20.24 18.02 -4.56
N GLN A 286 -19.44 19.02 -4.94
CA GLN A 286 -18.01 19.07 -4.67
C GLN A 286 -17.70 20.28 -3.79
N PHE A 287 -16.74 20.10 -2.89
CA PHE A 287 -16.24 21.14 -2.01
C PHE A 287 -14.73 21.29 -2.17
N ALA A 288 -14.23 22.51 -2.32
CA ALA A 288 -12.80 22.77 -2.48
C ALA A 288 -12.40 24.10 -1.84
N LEU A 289 -11.14 24.24 -1.45
CA LEU A 289 -10.59 25.53 -1.02
C LEU A 289 -10.57 26.51 -2.21
N PRO A 290 -10.76 27.83 -2.00
CA PRO A 290 -10.72 28.82 -3.08
C PRO A 290 -9.46 28.73 -3.95
N GLU A 291 -8.30 28.56 -3.32
CA GLU A 291 -7.00 28.40 -3.99
C GLU A 291 -6.93 27.16 -4.90
N VAL A 292 -7.53 26.04 -4.49
CA VAL A 292 -7.62 24.82 -5.31
C VAL A 292 -8.49 25.07 -6.54
N VAL A 293 -9.59 25.82 -6.39
CA VAL A 293 -10.45 26.18 -7.52
C VAL A 293 -9.71 27.08 -8.52
N GLU A 294 -8.92 28.04 -8.04
CA GLU A 294 -8.10 28.86 -8.94
C GLU A 294 -7.01 28.04 -9.64
N GLN A 295 -6.35 27.11 -8.93
CA GLN A 295 -5.39 26.19 -9.54
C GLN A 295 -6.02 25.35 -10.67
N LEU A 296 -7.22 24.80 -10.44
CA LEU A 296 -7.95 24.04 -11.45
C LEU A 296 -8.28 24.88 -12.70
N ARG A 297 -8.60 26.17 -12.53
CA ARG A 297 -8.81 27.08 -13.68
C ARG A 297 -7.52 27.35 -14.45
N GLY A 298 -6.40 27.48 -13.75
CA GLY A 298 -5.07 27.68 -14.34
C GLY A 298 -4.57 26.47 -15.15
N LEU A 299 -4.97 25.25 -14.79
CA LEU A 299 -4.65 24.06 -15.58
C LEU A 299 -5.33 24.05 -16.96
N GLY A 300 -6.49 24.71 -17.08
CA GLY A 300 -7.21 24.83 -18.35
C GLY A 300 -6.56 25.78 -19.36
N SER A 301 -5.65 26.66 -18.93
CA SER A 301 -5.05 27.69 -19.80
C SER A 301 -3.83 27.24 -20.62
N GLY A 302 -3.60 25.92 -20.76
CA GLY A 302 -2.55 25.38 -21.62
C GLY A 302 -1.16 25.88 -21.23
N ALA A 303 -0.65 25.43 -20.08
CA ALA A 303 0.73 25.72 -19.70
C ALA A 303 1.69 25.24 -20.83
N GLU A 304 2.42 26.18 -21.41
CA GLU A 304 3.44 25.91 -22.42
C GLU A 304 4.71 25.39 -21.71
N GLY A 305 4.98 24.09 -21.82
CA GLY A 305 6.19 23.46 -21.29
C GLY A 305 6.07 21.94 -21.15
N GLU A 306 7.21 21.22 -21.21
CA GLU A 306 7.25 19.81 -20.82
C GLU A 306 7.31 19.72 -19.29
N GLU A 307 6.20 19.34 -18.65
CA GLU A 307 6.22 18.96 -17.24
C GLU A 307 6.88 17.57 -17.06
N PRO A 308 7.50 17.30 -15.89
CA PRO A 308 8.03 15.99 -15.59
C PRO A 308 6.90 14.95 -15.48
N LEU A 309 7.16 13.75 -16.01
CA LEU A 309 6.23 12.63 -15.85
C LEU A 309 6.23 12.17 -14.39
N VAL A 310 5.05 11.82 -13.90
CA VAL A 310 4.85 11.34 -12.53
C VAL A 310 4.64 9.84 -12.53
N VAL A 311 5.48 9.10 -11.80
CA VAL A 311 5.27 7.67 -11.55
C VAL A 311 4.47 7.53 -10.26
N LEU A 312 3.28 6.97 -10.35
CA LEU A 312 2.33 6.84 -9.26
C LEU A 312 2.01 5.37 -9.01
N ASN A 313 2.24 4.87 -7.79
CA ASN A 313 1.81 3.52 -7.44
C ASN A 313 0.29 3.40 -7.46
N ALA A 314 -0.24 2.27 -7.93
CA ALA A 314 -1.68 2.06 -8.03
C ALA A 314 -2.40 2.12 -6.67
N CYS A 315 -1.72 1.78 -5.56
CA CYS A 315 -2.23 1.88 -4.20
C CYS A 315 -2.03 3.26 -3.56
N ASP A 316 -1.42 4.23 -4.25
CA ASP A 316 -1.27 5.59 -3.71
C ASP A 316 -2.66 6.26 -3.56
N PRO A 317 -2.93 6.99 -2.46
CA PRO A 317 -4.21 7.66 -2.24
C PRO A 317 -4.51 8.78 -3.24
N ALA A 318 -3.51 9.32 -3.95
CA ALA A 318 -3.72 10.29 -5.01
C ALA A 318 -4.13 9.65 -6.36
N ASN A 319 -4.11 8.31 -6.46
CA ASN A 319 -4.50 7.64 -7.69
C ASN A 319 -6.02 7.69 -7.90
N LEU A 320 -6.44 8.34 -8.98
CA LEU A 320 -7.84 8.48 -9.39
C LEU A 320 -8.32 7.37 -10.34
N TYR A 321 -7.43 6.44 -10.72
CA TYR A 321 -7.66 5.39 -11.72
C TYR A 321 -7.65 3.99 -11.11
N GLY A 322 -8.25 3.03 -11.83
CA GLY A 322 -8.20 1.61 -11.48
C GLY A 322 -9.44 0.86 -11.98
N ALA A 323 -10.62 1.42 -11.74
CA ALA A 323 -11.86 0.92 -12.35
C ALA A 323 -12.06 1.50 -13.75
N ALA A 324 -12.59 0.69 -14.67
CA ALA A 324 -13.01 1.15 -15.98
C ALA A 324 -14.06 2.26 -15.86
N ARG A 325 -13.94 3.29 -16.70
CA ARG A 325 -14.90 4.41 -16.80
C ARG A 325 -15.28 4.61 -18.25
N GLU A 326 -16.56 4.89 -18.51
CA GLU A 326 -17.10 5.09 -19.86
C GLU A 326 -16.40 6.26 -20.58
N ASP A 327 -16.25 7.39 -19.88
CA ASP A 327 -15.49 8.57 -20.36
C ASP A 327 -14.02 8.56 -19.88
N GLY A 328 -13.47 7.38 -19.59
CA GLY A 328 -12.12 7.22 -19.06
C GLY A 328 -11.02 7.21 -20.13
N PRO A 329 -9.74 7.25 -19.72
CA PRO A 329 -8.63 7.02 -20.64
C PRO A 329 -8.73 5.61 -21.25
N GLN A 330 -8.30 5.49 -22.50
CA GLN A 330 -8.29 4.23 -23.23
C GLN A 330 -6.85 3.73 -23.43
N THR A 331 -6.67 2.42 -23.49
CA THR A 331 -5.41 1.79 -23.88
C THR A 331 -5.16 1.99 -25.37
N ALA A 332 -3.93 1.77 -25.84
CA ALA A 332 -3.62 1.82 -27.27
C ALA A 332 -4.42 0.80 -28.12
N ALA A 333 -5.03 -0.21 -27.48
CA ALA A 333 -5.95 -1.16 -28.11
C ALA A 333 -7.41 -0.65 -28.17
N GLY A 334 -7.71 0.54 -27.64
CA GLY A 334 -9.06 1.11 -27.60
C GLY A 334 -9.93 0.60 -26.46
N GLU A 335 -9.35 -0.12 -25.49
CA GLU A 335 -10.07 -0.63 -24.32
C GLU A 335 -10.09 0.43 -23.21
N ALA A 336 -11.15 0.47 -22.40
CA ALA A 336 -11.16 1.33 -21.22
C ALA A 336 -10.04 0.93 -20.23
N LEU A 337 -9.30 1.90 -19.71
CA LEU A 337 -8.24 1.64 -18.73
C LEU A 337 -8.85 1.06 -17.44
N ALA A 338 -8.44 -0.17 -17.10
CA ALA A 338 -8.78 -0.83 -15.85
C ALA A 338 -7.61 -1.69 -15.37
N PHE A 339 -7.37 -1.70 -14.07
CA PHE A 339 -6.31 -2.47 -13.43
C PHE A 339 -6.57 -2.64 -11.93
N ALA A 340 -5.97 -3.67 -11.33
CA ALA A 340 -6.03 -3.86 -9.89
C ALA A 340 -5.12 -2.86 -9.15
N ARG A 341 -5.64 -2.20 -8.11
CA ARG A 341 -4.84 -1.36 -7.21
C ARG A 341 -4.07 -2.22 -6.22
N ILE A 342 -2.96 -2.80 -6.70
CA ILE A 342 -2.03 -3.61 -5.91
C ILE A 342 -0.61 -3.01 -5.95
N PRO A 343 0.27 -3.32 -4.96
CA PRO A 343 1.58 -2.67 -4.85
C PRO A 343 2.52 -2.87 -6.03
N SER A 344 2.32 -3.92 -6.83
CA SER A 344 3.13 -4.23 -8.02
C SER A 344 2.66 -3.51 -9.27
N THR A 345 1.63 -2.67 -9.18
CA THR A 345 1.07 -1.91 -10.30
C THR A 345 1.40 -0.43 -10.14
N ALA A 346 1.77 0.23 -11.23
CA ALA A 346 2.06 1.67 -11.27
C ALA A 346 1.53 2.31 -12.55
N LEU A 347 1.27 3.60 -12.49
CA LEU A 347 0.94 4.45 -13.63
C LEU A 347 2.04 5.47 -13.84
N VAL A 348 2.34 5.78 -15.09
CA VAL A 348 3.11 6.98 -15.46
C VAL A 348 2.14 7.99 -16.04
N LEU A 349 2.12 9.19 -15.45
CA LEU A 349 1.19 10.26 -15.75
C LEU A 349 1.91 11.44 -16.40
N ASP A 350 1.31 12.01 -17.45
CA ASP A 350 1.65 13.33 -18.00
C ASP A 350 0.54 14.29 -17.62
N ARG A 351 0.84 15.30 -16.79
CA ARG A 351 -0.15 16.28 -16.29
C ARG A 351 -1.43 15.63 -15.74
N GLY A 352 -1.27 14.51 -15.04
CA GLY A 352 -2.36 13.72 -14.47
C GLY A 352 -3.03 12.74 -15.42
N LEU A 353 -2.75 12.77 -16.72
CA LEU A 353 -3.29 11.82 -17.71
C LEU A 353 -2.39 10.58 -17.81
N PRO A 354 -2.94 9.35 -17.75
CA PRO A 354 -2.16 8.14 -17.92
C PRO A 354 -1.47 8.06 -19.28
N VAL A 355 -0.22 7.62 -19.28
CA VAL A 355 0.60 7.37 -20.46
C VAL A 355 0.99 5.90 -20.55
N LEU A 356 1.41 5.33 -19.41
CA LEU A 356 1.89 3.96 -19.30
C LEU A 356 1.30 3.33 -18.03
N LEU A 357 0.70 2.16 -18.19
CA LEU A 357 0.35 1.25 -17.10
C LEU A 357 1.44 0.18 -17.01
N VAL A 358 1.96 0.00 -15.81
CA VAL A 358 2.96 -1.00 -15.45
C VAL A 358 2.31 -2.00 -14.51
N GLU A 359 2.24 -3.26 -14.90
CA GLU A 359 1.67 -4.34 -14.11
C GLU A 359 2.74 -5.40 -13.78
N ASP A 360 2.46 -6.18 -12.74
CA ASP A 360 3.30 -7.31 -12.32
C ASP A 360 4.78 -6.95 -12.11
N GLY A 361 5.04 -5.76 -11.54
CA GLY A 361 6.40 -5.27 -11.29
C GLY A 361 7.20 -4.96 -12.56
N GLY A 362 6.52 -4.76 -13.70
CA GLY A 362 7.16 -4.47 -14.99
C GLY A 362 7.05 -5.58 -16.01
N ALA A 363 6.53 -6.76 -15.65
CA ALA A 363 6.39 -7.86 -16.58
C ALA A 363 5.41 -7.55 -17.73
N ARG A 364 4.43 -6.67 -17.49
CA ARG A 364 3.44 -6.24 -18.48
C ARG A 364 3.39 -4.71 -18.52
N LEU A 365 3.57 -4.17 -19.72
CA LEU A 365 3.48 -2.74 -20.01
C LEU A 365 2.33 -2.48 -20.99
N THR A 366 1.48 -1.52 -20.67
CA THR A 366 0.32 -1.13 -21.49
C THR A 366 0.32 0.38 -21.70
N THR A 367 0.47 0.82 -22.95
CA THR A 367 0.46 2.25 -23.32
C THR A 367 -0.95 2.77 -23.54
N MET A 368 -1.17 4.05 -23.27
CA MET A 368 -2.47 4.69 -23.49
C MET A 368 -2.65 5.17 -24.94
N ALA A 369 -3.90 5.30 -25.37
CA ALA A 369 -4.25 5.87 -26.67
C ALA A 369 -3.72 7.31 -26.78
N GLY A 370 -3.15 7.66 -27.94
CA GLY A 370 -2.59 8.99 -28.19
C GLY A 370 -1.19 9.23 -27.63
N ALA A 371 -0.61 8.29 -26.87
CA ALA A 371 0.80 8.40 -26.45
C ALA A 371 1.73 8.07 -27.63
N GLY A 372 2.38 9.08 -28.22
CA GLY A 372 3.38 8.87 -29.27
C GLY A 372 4.69 8.24 -28.74
N ASP A 373 5.51 7.69 -29.63
CA ASP A 373 6.72 6.92 -29.29
C ASP A 373 7.68 7.66 -28.33
N ASN A 374 7.87 8.98 -28.53
CA ASN A 374 8.72 9.77 -27.65
C ASN A 374 8.17 9.85 -26.21
N LEU A 375 6.85 9.99 -26.06
CA LEU A 375 6.20 10.05 -24.75
C LEU A 375 6.21 8.67 -24.07
N GLN A 376 6.00 7.60 -24.83
CA GLN A 376 6.12 6.23 -24.33
C GLN A 376 7.55 5.94 -23.83
N ARG A 377 8.58 6.34 -24.59
CA ARG A 377 9.98 6.19 -24.18
C ARG A 377 10.27 6.94 -22.88
N ARG A 378 9.90 8.24 -22.82
CA ARG A 378 10.05 9.06 -21.61
C ARG A 378 9.33 8.43 -20.42
N ALA A 379 8.16 7.82 -20.63
CA ALA A 379 7.42 7.15 -19.58
C ALA A 379 8.13 5.90 -19.05
N VAL A 380 8.71 5.09 -19.93
CA VAL A 380 9.55 3.94 -19.54
C VAL A 380 10.79 4.42 -18.76
N GLU A 381 11.47 5.45 -19.25
CA GLU A 381 12.64 6.04 -18.57
C GLU A 381 12.30 6.60 -17.18
N ALA A 382 11.18 7.31 -17.04
CA ALA A 382 10.70 7.80 -15.76
C ALA A 382 10.37 6.66 -14.78
N TRP A 383 9.69 5.62 -15.25
CA TRP A 383 9.41 4.43 -14.46
C TRP A 383 10.67 3.68 -14.03
N LEU A 384 11.65 3.52 -14.94
CA LEU A 384 12.94 2.92 -14.61
C LEU A 384 13.70 3.75 -13.57
N ALA A 385 13.74 5.07 -13.72
CA ALA A 385 14.41 5.97 -12.77
C ALA A 385 13.82 5.82 -11.35
N HIS A 386 12.50 5.69 -11.23
CA HIS A 386 11.81 5.40 -9.97
C HIS A 386 12.16 4.01 -9.44
N THR A 387 11.98 2.98 -10.27
CA THR A 387 12.14 1.57 -9.88
C THR A 387 13.59 1.23 -9.51
N ALA A 388 14.56 1.86 -10.18
CA ALA A 388 16.00 1.74 -9.93
C ALA A 388 16.45 2.15 -8.52
N THR A 389 15.55 2.76 -7.72
CA THR A 389 15.82 3.13 -6.33
C THR A 389 15.68 1.96 -5.36
N PHE A 390 14.95 0.90 -5.74
CA PHE A 390 14.70 -0.27 -4.88
C PHE A 390 14.76 -1.63 -5.59
N GLU A 391 14.71 -1.68 -6.93
CA GLU A 391 14.95 -2.90 -7.71
C GLU A 391 16.24 -2.77 -8.53
N HIS A 392 16.95 -3.90 -8.66
CA HIS A 392 18.19 -3.98 -9.45
C HIS A 392 17.99 -4.64 -10.81
N ARG A 393 16.86 -5.33 -11.00
CA ARG A 393 16.53 -6.04 -12.22
C ARG A 393 15.04 -5.98 -12.48
N VAL A 394 14.68 -5.68 -13.72
CA VAL A 394 13.31 -5.72 -14.21
C VAL A 394 13.26 -6.55 -15.48
N GLN A 395 12.21 -7.34 -15.66
CA GLN A 395 11.98 -8.09 -16.89
C GLN A 395 10.62 -7.74 -17.46
N VAL A 396 10.59 -7.24 -18.69
CA VAL A 396 9.37 -7.01 -19.46
C VAL A 396 9.12 -8.24 -20.33
N THR A 397 7.89 -8.76 -20.33
CA THR A 397 7.49 -9.94 -21.13
C THR A 397 6.35 -9.63 -22.09
N VAL A 398 5.50 -8.66 -21.76
CA VAL A 398 4.31 -8.29 -22.54
C VAL A 398 4.27 -6.78 -22.75
N TRP A 399 3.97 -6.36 -23.98
CA TRP A 399 3.73 -4.99 -24.38
C TRP A 399 2.40 -4.89 -25.14
N ASN A 400 1.45 -4.11 -24.62
CA ASN A 400 0.10 -3.95 -25.19
C ASN A 400 -0.57 -5.30 -25.51
N GLY A 401 -0.50 -6.24 -24.57
CA GLY A 401 -1.07 -7.59 -24.71
C GLY A 401 -0.28 -8.56 -25.61
N THR A 402 0.77 -8.10 -26.30
CA THR A 402 1.61 -8.92 -27.19
C THR A 402 2.93 -9.29 -26.51
N PRO A 403 3.49 -10.51 -26.68
CA PRO A 403 4.83 -10.83 -26.21
C PRO A 403 5.87 -9.81 -26.72
N ILE A 404 6.72 -9.27 -25.83
CA ILE A 404 7.63 -8.16 -26.17
C ILE A 404 8.54 -8.49 -27.36
N LEU A 405 9.05 -9.72 -27.43
CA LEU A 405 9.91 -10.22 -28.53
C LEU A 405 9.19 -10.36 -29.88
N GLN A 406 7.87 -10.25 -29.90
CA GLN A 406 7.03 -10.25 -31.11
C GLN A 406 6.41 -8.87 -31.38
N SER A 407 6.62 -7.90 -30.49
CA SER A 407 6.08 -6.56 -30.61
C SER A 407 7.05 -5.60 -31.31
N GLY A 408 6.52 -4.51 -31.85
CA GLY A 408 7.30 -3.40 -32.40
C GLY A 408 8.00 -2.53 -31.35
N ALA A 409 7.80 -2.78 -30.06
CA ALA A 409 8.35 -1.96 -28.97
C ALA A 409 9.79 -2.33 -28.57
N GLN A 410 10.39 -3.36 -29.18
CA GLN A 410 11.77 -3.78 -28.87
C GLN A 410 12.79 -2.63 -29.01
N PRO A 411 12.82 -1.85 -30.11
CA PRO A 411 13.79 -0.76 -30.24
C PRO A 411 13.63 0.33 -29.18
N LEU A 412 12.39 0.56 -28.72
CA LEU A 412 12.09 1.52 -27.66
C LEU A 412 12.67 1.06 -26.32
N LEU A 413 12.50 -0.21 -25.96
CA LEU A 413 13.09 -0.76 -24.74
C LEU A 413 14.62 -0.88 -24.84
N GLU A 414 15.17 -1.26 -26.00
CA GLU A 414 16.61 -1.28 -26.25
C GLU A 414 17.23 0.11 -26.03
N ALA A 415 16.57 1.17 -26.51
CA ALA A 415 16.98 2.55 -26.28
C ALA A 415 16.92 2.95 -24.79
N ALA A 416 16.01 2.36 -24.02
CA ALA A 416 15.92 2.55 -22.56
C ALA A 416 16.90 1.65 -21.76
N GLY A 417 17.79 0.90 -22.44
CA GLY A 417 18.82 0.08 -21.82
C GLY A 417 18.41 -1.37 -21.54
N PHE A 418 17.28 -1.84 -22.06
CA PHE A 418 16.93 -3.26 -21.97
C PHE A 418 17.74 -4.09 -22.98
N HIS A 419 18.04 -5.33 -22.61
CA HIS A 419 18.61 -6.34 -23.49
C HIS A 419 17.68 -7.55 -23.57
N ARG A 420 17.82 -8.35 -24.64
CA ARG A 420 17.01 -9.56 -24.82
C ARG A 420 17.41 -10.64 -23.81
N ASP A 421 16.45 -11.14 -23.06
CA ASP A 421 16.62 -12.23 -22.09
C ASP A 421 15.36 -13.10 -22.06
N TYR A 422 15.41 -14.26 -22.73
CA TYR A 422 14.23 -15.10 -22.96
C TYR A 422 13.53 -15.47 -21.64
N PRO A 423 12.19 -15.34 -21.55
CA PRO A 423 11.24 -15.12 -22.64
C PRO A 423 10.92 -13.64 -22.98
N GLY A 424 11.66 -12.67 -22.46
CA GLY A 424 11.38 -11.26 -22.61
C GLY A 424 12.60 -10.37 -22.84
N MET A 425 12.55 -9.17 -22.28
CA MET A 425 13.66 -8.22 -22.27
C MET A 425 13.94 -7.81 -20.82
N SER A 426 15.21 -7.80 -20.43
CA SER A 426 15.65 -7.46 -19.09
C SER A 426 16.44 -6.17 -19.06
N TRP A 427 16.23 -5.42 -17.98
CA TRP A 427 17.00 -4.24 -17.62
C TRP A 427 17.63 -4.50 -16.26
N GLU A 428 18.91 -4.16 -16.13
CA GLU A 428 19.70 -4.31 -14.91
C GLU A 428 20.53 -3.04 -14.71
N ARG A 429 20.71 -2.63 -13.45
CA ARG A 429 21.49 -1.44 -13.09
C ARG A 429 22.90 -1.76 -12.61
#